data_AF-A0A834JRC6-F1
#
_entry.id   AF-A0A834JRC6-F1
#
_cell.length_a   1.000
_cell.length_b   1.000
_cell.length_c   1.000
_cell.angle_alpha   90.00
_cell.angle_beta   90.00
_cell.angle_gamma   90.00
#
_symmetry.space_group_name_H-M   'P 1'
#
loop_
_entity.id
_entity.type
_entity.pdbx_description
1 polymer ?
#
loop_
_entity_poly.entity_id
_entity_poly.type
_entity_poly.pdbx_seq_one_letter_code
_entity_poly.pdbx_strand_id
1 'polypeptide(L)'
;MNLRSYLDKATWVSEESTNQRKKKRKKKKEREEEEEEEEEEEEEEEEKKRKEKVEEEGRWLSEMDESESADTWSVWFLDAIRKIRSQKQRPSVERICHAIRQHHNFHEEEIAEHLEVAVKRGDVLKIFNKGQSSYKDPGGLQSKPLKVGKGTDLSKVLGKAVRELGERDGSSLKNIEKYIRQSHTVEEEAEGDLRTALKLSAKRALERGLVLQDGRLLRQPDRPPYFKKVGNAEGAAHHSLSQEILAPKVSNSGGSSNNSSSNSSRIVVVIVVVVVVVVSVLIPVPVLVGLRLVLN
;
A
#
# COMPACT_ATOMS: atom_id res chain seq x y z
N MET A 1 64.48 -48.25 80.70
CA MET A 1 63.46 -47.99 79.65
C MET A 1 62.93 -46.57 79.85
N ASN A 2 63.12 -45.68 78.88
CA ASN A 2 63.11 -44.24 79.10
C ASN A 2 61.70 -43.65 78.89
N LEU A 3 61.06 -43.18 79.98
CA LEU A 3 59.72 -42.58 79.98
C LEU A 3 59.56 -41.44 78.96
N ARG A 4 60.66 -40.74 78.62
CA ARG A 4 60.66 -39.66 77.62
C ARG A 4 60.24 -40.11 76.22
N SER A 5 60.59 -41.32 75.77
CA SER A 5 60.23 -41.75 74.40
C SER A 5 58.78 -42.22 74.26
N TYR A 6 58.16 -42.68 75.36
CA TYR A 6 56.72 -43.00 75.37
C TYR A 6 55.86 -41.74 75.38
N LEU A 7 56.28 -40.71 76.12
CA LEU A 7 55.60 -39.40 76.13
C LEU A 7 55.68 -38.71 74.74
N ASP A 8 56.83 -38.74 74.07
CA ASP A 8 57.00 -38.17 72.72
C ASP A 8 56.18 -38.89 71.64
N LYS A 9 56.05 -40.22 71.73
CA LYS A 9 55.18 -40.98 70.81
C LYS A 9 53.69 -40.67 71.05
N ALA A 10 53.28 -40.49 72.31
CA ALA A 10 51.91 -40.16 72.66
C ALA A 10 51.51 -38.73 72.23
N THR A 11 52.43 -37.75 72.32
CA THR A 11 52.21 -36.38 71.84
C THR A 11 52.15 -36.33 70.32
N TRP A 12 53.05 -37.02 69.61
CA TRP A 12 53.04 -37.06 68.14
C TRP A 12 51.75 -37.69 67.57
N VAL A 13 51.28 -38.82 68.13
CA VAL A 13 50.02 -39.46 67.72
C VAL A 13 48.79 -38.57 68.01
N SER A 14 48.83 -37.82 69.11
CA SER A 14 47.79 -36.84 69.46
C SER A 14 47.79 -35.66 68.49
N GLU A 15 48.94 -35.08 68.19
CA GLU A 15 49.11 -33.99 67.23
C GLU A 15 48.68 -34.40 65.82
N GLU A 16 49.07 -35.59 65.36
CA GLU A 16 48.69 -36.12 64.05
C GLU A 16 47.17 -36.34 63.95
N SER A 17 46.54 -36.81 65.04
CA SER A 17 45.08 -36.92 65.15
C SER A 17 44.39 -35.55 65.09
N THR A 18 44.97 -34.51 65.70
CA THR A 18 44.42 -33.14 65.61
C THR A 18 44.61 -32.52 64.23
N ASN A 19 45.74 -32.77 63.56
CA ASN A 19 45.99 -32.31 62.19
C ASN A 19 45.05 -32.99 61.19
N GLN A 20 44.79 -34.29 61.35
CA GLN A 20 43.78 -35.01 60.55
C GLN A 20 42.38 -34.42 60.73
N ARG A 21 41.99 -34.06 61.95
CA ARG A 21 40.69 -33.41 62.24
C ARG A 21 40.61 -32.00 61.62
N LYS A 22 41.69 -31.21 61.70
CA LYS A 22 41.77 -29.88 61.06
C LYS A 22 41.66 -29.99 59.53
N LYS A 23 42.35 -30.95 58.91
CA LYS A 23 42.29 -31.19 57.46
C LYS A 23 40.89 -31.62 56.99
N LYS A 24 40.21 -32.49 57.75
CA LYS A 24 38.81 -32.88 57.46
C LYS A 24 37.84 -31.71 57.60
N ARG A 25 38.00 -30.86 58.63
CA ARG A 25 37.18 -29.65 58.80
C ARG A 25 37.39 -28.64 57.68
N LYS A 26 38.64 -28.42 57.25
CA LYS A 26 38.96 -27.53 56.15
C LYS A 26 38.32 -28.01 54.84
N LYS A 27 38.49 -29.29 54.50
CA LYS A 27 37.89 -29.89 53.31
C LYS A 27 36.36 -29.86 53.32
N LYS A 28 35.75 -30.02 54.50
CA LYS A 28 34.30 -29.90 54.67
C LYS A 28 33.83 -28.47 54.41
N LYS A 29 34.54 -27.47 54.95
CA LYS A 29 34.24 -26.05 54.75
C LYS A 29 34.42 -25.62 53.30
N GLU A 30 35.49 -26.07 52.64
CA GLU A 30 35.73 -25.79 51.21
C GLU A 30 34.62 -26.39 50.33
N ARG A 31 34.08 -27.57 50.68
CA ARG A 31 32.97 -28.17 49.96
C ARG A 31 31.63 -27.48 50.23
N GLU A 32 31.39 -27.05 51.46
CA GLU A 32 30.19 -26.26 51.80
C GLU A 32 30.21 -24.90 51.08
N GLU A 33 31.38 -24.25 50.97
CA GLU A 33 31.54 -23.01 50.20
C GLU A 33 31.34 -23.23 48.69
N GLU A 34 31.83 -24.34 48.12
CA GLU A 34 31.62 -24.69 46.71
C GLU A 34 30.15 -25.03 46.40
N GLU A 35 29.46 -25.74 47.31
CA GLU A 35 28.02 -26.02 47.18
C GLU A 35 27.18 -24.73 47.30
N GLU A 36 27.57 -23.77 48.17
CA GLU A 36 26.91 -22.45 48.25
C GLU A 36 27.15 -21.60 46.99
N GLU A 37 28.35 -21.60 46.42
CA GLU A 37 28.65 -20.88 45.17
C GLU A 37 27.88 -21.47 43.96
N GLU A 38 27.75 -22.79 43.86
CA GLU A 38 26.96 -23.44 42.80
C GLU A 38 25.46 -23.11 42.92
N GLU A 39 24.91 -23.08 44.14
CA GLU A 39 23.51 -22.70 44.39
C GLU A 39 23.26 -21.22 44.00
N GLU A 40 24.18 -20.31 44.32
CA GLU A 40 24.09 -18.90 43.92
C GLU A 40 24.14 -18.73 42.39
N GLU A 41 25.00 -19.45 41.67
CA GLU A 41 25.08 -19.41 40.21
C GLU A 41 23.80 -19.93 39.54
N GLU A 42 23.20 -21.02 40.05
CA GLU A 42 21.94 -21.55 39.54
C GLU A 42 20.77 -20.57 39.74
N GLU A 43 20.69 -19.91 40.90
CA GLU A 43 19.68 -18.88 41.18
C GLU A 43 19.82 -17.67 40.24
N GLU A 44 21.05 -17.21 39.97
CA GLU A 44 21.30 -16.12 39.02
C GLU A 44 20.90 -16.50 37.58
N GLU A 45 21.18 -17.75 37.15
CA GLU A 45 20.80 -18.22 35.82
C GLU A 45 19.27 -18.33 35.67
N GLU A 46 18.58 -18.83 36.71
CA GLU A 46 17.11 -18.84 36.75
C GLU A 46 16.52 -17.43 36.71
N GLU A 47 17.08 -16.48 37.47
CA GLU A 47 16.60 -15.10 37.48
C GLU A 47 16.80 -14.45 36.11
N LYS A 48 17.92 -14.73 35.45
CA LYS A 48 18.21 -14.28 34.09
C LYS A 48 17.20 -14.85 33.07
N LYS A 49 16.91 -16.15 33.14
CA LYS A 49 15.88 -16.80 32.28
C LYS A 49 14.49 -16.20 32.51
N ARG A 50 14.13 -15.88 33.76
CA ARG A 50 12.86 -15.21 34.08
C ARG A 50 12.80 -13.80 33.50
N LYS A 51 13.87 -13.02 33.63
CA LYS A 51 13.97 -11.66 33.07
C LYS A 51 13.84 -11.67 31.55
N GLU A 52 14.58 -12.56 30.88
CA GLU A 52 14.53 -12.71 29.42
C GLU A 52 13.13 -13.13 28.95
N LYS A 53 12.50 -14.09 29.64
CA LYS A 53 11.12 -14.51 29.32
C LYS A 53 10.11 -13.36 29.48
N VAL A 54 10.21 -12.55 30.54
CA VAL A 54 9.32 -11.40 30.75
C VAL A 54 9.54 -10.32 29.68
N GLU A 55 10.79 -10.08 29.28
CA GLU A 55 11.11 -9.16 28.20
C GLU A 55 10.57 -9.66 26.84
N GLU A 56 10.72 -10.96 26.57
CA GLU A 56 10.19 -11.58 25.35
C GLU A 56 8.66 -11.54 25.31
N GLU A 57 7.98 -11.93 26.41
CA GLU A 57 6.52 -11.84 26.53
C GLU A 57 6.01 -10.40 26.38
N GLY A 58 6.71 -9.43 26.97
CA GLY A 58 6.40 -8.01 26.81
C GLY A 58 6.53 -7.54 25.36
N ARG A 59 7.54 -8.02 24.63
CA ARG A 59 7.74 -7.71 23.21
C ARG A 59 6.61 -8.28 22.36
N TRP A 60 6.25 -9.56 22.55
CA TRP A 60 5.15 -10.21 21.82
C TRP A 60 3.81 -9.52 22.05
N LEU A 61 3.51 -9.09 23.29
CA LEU A 61 2.28 -8.34 23.58
C LEU A 61 2.23 -6.98 22.87
N SER A 62 3.36 -6.26 22.81
CA SER A 62 3.42 -4.98 22.11
C SER A 62 3.23 -5.12 20.59
N GLU A 63 3.80 -6.17 19.99
CA GLU A 63 3.72 -6.42 18.56
C GLU A 63 2.31 -6.89 18.14
N MET A 64 1.60 -7.61 19.01
CA MET A 64 0.21 -8.03 18.79
C MET A 64 -0.76 -6.84 18.78
N ASP A 65 -0.69 -5.93 19.76
CA ASP A 65 -1.57 -4.74 19.84
C ASP A 65 -1.36 -3.79 18.65
N GLU A 66 -0.10 -3.63 18.21
CA GLU A 66 0.22 -2.86 17.00
C GLU A 66 -0.31 -3.53 15.73
N SER A 67 -0.28 -4.87 15.64
CA SER A 67 -0.77 -5.60 14.46
C SER A 67 -2.31 -5.57 14.35
N GLU A 68 -3.04 -5.75 15.45
CA GLU A 68 -4.51 -5.77 15.46
C GLU A 68 -5.10 -4.39 15.15
N SER A 69 -4.47 -3.34 15.69
CA SER A 69 -4.83 -1.96 15.34
C SER A 69 -4.54 -1.66 13.87
N ALA A 70 -3.39 -2.09 13.34
CA ALA A 70 -3.00 -1.87 11.95
C ALA A 70 -3.94 -2.54 10.94
N ASP A 71 -4.46 -3.73 11.23
CA ASP A 71 -5.44 -4.41 10.38
C ASP A 71 -6.83 -3.76 10.44
N THR A 72 -7.23 -3.30 11.63
CA THR A 72 -8.46 -2.54 11.83
C THR A 72 -8.46 -1.25 10.99
N TRP A 73 -7.37 -0.49 11.02
CA TRP A 73 -7.21 0.71 10.20
C TRP A 73 -7.34 0.42 8.70
N SER A 74 -6.72 -0.65 8.21
CA SER A 74 -6.79 -1.04 6.81
C SER A 74 -8.22 -1.34 6.36
N VAL A 75 -9.03 -2.00 7.20
CA VAL A 75 -10.45 -2.24 6.91
C VAL A 75 -11.21 -0.91 6.79
N TRP A 76 -11.02 0.01 7.73
CA TRP A 76 -11.69 1.32 7.70
C TRP A 76 -11.29 2.15 6.48
N PHE A 77 -10.01 2.16 6.11
CA PHE A 77 -9.54 2.85 4.91
C PHE A 77 -10.15 2.27 3.64
N LEU A 78 -10.19 0.94 3.52
CA LEU A 78 -10.74 0.29 2.35
C LEU A 78 -12.25 0.55 2.20
N ASP A 79 -13.00 0.53 3.31
CA ASP A 79 -14.42 0.84 3.29
C ASP A 79 -14.70 2.31 2.95
N ALA A 80 -13.92 3.24 3.51
CA ALA A 80 -13.97 4.64 3.15
C ALA A 80 -13.69 4.84 1.65
N ILE A 81 -12.64 4.21 1.12
CA ILE A 81 -12.28 4.28 -0.30
C ILE A 81 -13.41 3.71 -1.18
N ARG A 82 -13.98 2.55 -0.83
CA ARG A 82 -15.11 1.94 -1.57
C ARG A 82 -16.34 2.84 -1.58
N LYS A 83 -16.67 3.47 -0.45
CA LYS A 83 -17.79 4.43 -0.33
C LYS A 83 -17.57 5.69 -1.17
N ILE A 84 -16.37 6.25 -1.17
CA ILE A 84 -16.04 7.44 -2.00
C ILE A 84 -16.10 7.08 -3.50
N ARG A 85 -15.61 5.89 -3.86
CA ARG A 85 -15.64 5.36 -5.23
C ARG A 85 -17.05 5.12 -5.74
N SER A 86 -17.97 4.61 -4.91
CA SER A 86 -19.36 4.39 -5.30
C SER A 86 -20.08 5.71 -5.63
N GLN A 87 -19.69 6.81 -4.97
CA GLN A 87 -20.16 8.17 -5.25
C GLN A 87 -19.48 8.82 -6.47
N LYS A 88 -18.64 8.09 -7.21
CA LYS A 88 -17.83 8.61 -8.33
C LYS A 88 -16.92 9.78 -7.93
N GLN A 89 -16.58 9.87 -6.65
CA GLN A 89 -15.65 10.86 -6.12
C GLN A 89 -14.23 10.28 -6.05
N ARG A 90 -13.26 11.18 -5.85
CA ARG A 90 -11.86 10.83 -5.75
C ARG A 90 -11.47 10.56 -4.30
N PRO A 91 -10.88 9.39 -3.97
CA PRO A 91 -10.40 9.11 -2.62
C PRO A 91 -9.10 9.90 -2.36
N SER A 92 -9.22 11.16 -1.95
CA SER A 92 -8.11 11.96 -1.40
C SER A 92 -8.00 11.76 0.11
N VAL A 93 -6.89 12.21 0.72
CA VAL A 93 -6.71 12.19 2.18
C VAL A 93 -7.89 12.85 2.88
N GLU A 94 -8.24 14.08 2.48
CA GLU A 94 -9.36 14.84 3.05
C GLU A 94 -10.69 14.06 3.00
N ARG A 95 -10.99 13.40 1.88
CA ARG A 95 -12.26 12.66 1.70
C ARG A 95 -12.28 11.40 2.57
N ILE A 96 -11.13 10.72 2.68
CA ILE A 96 -10.98 9.53 3.52
C ILE A 96 -11.12 9.93 4.99
N CYS A 97 -10.45 11.00 5.43
CA CYS A 97 -10.56 11.52 6.79
C CYS A 97 -12.00 11.89 7.12
N HIS A 98 -12.69 12.60 6.21
CA HIS A 98 -14.10 12.94 6.41
C HIS A 98 -15.01 11.70 6.51
N ALA A 99 -14.76 10.66 5.70
CA ALA A 99 -15.54 9.43 5.72
C ALA A 99 -15.33 8.63 7.01
N ILE A 100 -14.09 8.51 7.49
CA ILE A 100 -13.75 7.84 8.75
C ILE A 100 -14.37 8.59 9.93
N ARG A 101 -14.32 9.93 9.91
CA ARG A 101 -14.90 10.79 10.94
C ARG A 101 -16.41 10.64 11.15
N GLN A 102 -17.14 10.08 10.18
CA GLN A 102 -18.58 9.82 10.35
C GLN A 102 -18.86 8.65 11.31
N HIS A 103 -17.90 7.76 11.50
CA HIS A 103 -18.06 6.54 12.28
C HIS A 103 -17.07 6.45 13.46
N HIS A 104 -15.93 7.15 13.37
CA HIS A 104 -14.86 7.13 14.36
C HIS A 104 -14.35 8.55 14.64
N ASN A 105 -14.12 8.94 15.90
CA ASN A 105 -13.78 10.32 16.25
C ASN A 105 -12.27 10.54 16.39
N PHE A 106 -11.52 10.35 15.29
CA PHE A 106 -10.06 10.55 15.24
C PHE A 106 -9.65 11.89 14.59
N HIS A 107 -8.48 12.39 14.98
CA HIS A 107 -7.90 13.59 14.39
C HIS A 107 -7.42 13.32 12.94
N GLU A 108 -7.39 14.36 12.11
CA GLU A 108 -7.05 14.20 10.68
C GLU A 108 -5.58 13.81 10.51
N GLU A 109 -4.72 14.34 11.38
CA GLU A 109 -3.30 14.02 11.42
C GLU A 109 -3.07 12.54 11.73
N GLU A 110 -3.76 12.01 12.74
CA GLU A 110 -3.70 10.59 13.12
C GLU A 110 -4.20 9.68 12.00
N ILE A 111 -5.33 10.01 11.36
CA ILE A 111 -5.85 9.25 10.22
C ILE A 111 -4.87 9.29 9.05
N ALA A 112 -4.25 10.45 8.78
CA ALA A 112 -3.28 10.60 7.70
C ALA A 112 -2.01 9.77 7.97
N GLU A 113 -1.52 9.74 9.20
CA GLU A 113 -0.37 8.92 9.60
C GLU A 113 -0.64 7.43 9.41
N HIS A 114 -1.75 6.93 9.95
CA HIS A 114 -2.14 5.52 9.77
C HIS A 114 -2.38 5.17 8.30
N LEU A 115 -2.89 6.11 7.50
CA LEU A 115 -3.05 5.92 6.05
C LEU A 115 -1.70 5.77 5.35
N GLU A 116 -0.69 6.53 5.76
CA GLU A 116 0.68 6.38 5.23
C GLU A 116 1.31 5.06 5.65
N VAL A 117 1.08 4.60 6.87
CA VAL A 117 1.52 3.27 7.35
C VAL A 117 0.86 2.16 6.52
N ALA A 118 -0.46 2.23 6.30
CA ALA A 118 -1.18 1.28 5.46
C ALA A 118 -0.66 1.27 4.00
N VAL A 119 -0.22 2.43 3.48
CA VAL A 119 0.43 2.50 2.16
C VAL A 119 1.82 1.87 2.16
N LYS A 120 2.60 2.05 3.23
CA LYS A 120 3.93 1.42 3.38
C LYS A 120 3.81 -0.10 3.47
N ARG A 121 2.83 -0.61 4.23
CA ARG A 121 2.49 -2.03 4.37
C ARG A 121 1.97 -2.62 3.07
N GLY A 122 1.21 -1.83 2.31
CA GLY A 122 0.71 -2.18 0.98
C GLY A 122 -0.76 -2.59 0.96
N ASP A 123 -1.51 -2.38 2.05
CA ASP A 123 -2.96 -2.63 2.09
C ASP A 123 -3.74 -1.54 1.35
N VAL A 124 -3.15 -0.37 1.20
CA VAL A 124 -3.69 0.75 0.41
C VAL A 124 -2.65 1.20 -0.61
N LEU A 125 -3.08 1.36 -1.86
CA LEU A 125 -2.22 1.82 -2.95
C LEU A 125 -2.37 3.32 -3.19
N LYS A 126 -1.28 4.09 -3.02
CA LYS A 126 -1.22 5.52 -3.35
C LYS A 126 -0.90 5.70 -4.83
N ILE A 127 -1.70 6.52 -5.52
CA ILE A 127 -1.59 6.82 -6.95
C ILE A 127 -1.64 8.32 -7.16
N PHE A 128 -0.66 8.86 -7.87
CA PHE A 128 -0.64 10.24 -8.32
C PHE A 128 -1.33 10.40 -9.68
N ASN A 129 -2.21 11.39 -9.79
CA ASN A 129 -2.92 11.70 -11.03
C ASN A 129 -3.15 13.21 -11.13
N LYS A 130 -2.70 13.82 -12.24
CA LYS A 130 -2.90 15.25 -12.55
C LYS A 130 -2.54 16.19 -11.38
N GLY A 131 -1.42 15.95 -10.70
CA GLY A 131 -0.95 16.83 -9.62
C GLY A 131 -1.50 16.49 -8.24
N GLN A 132 -2.18 15.35 -8.08
CA GLN A 132 -2.87 15.03 -6.84
C GLN A 132 -2.72 13.53 -6.46
N SER A 133 -2.64 13.23 -5.17
CA SER A 133 -2.58 11.85 -4.64
C SER A 133 -3.97 11.27 -4.36
N SER A 134 -4.22 10.05 -4.85
CA SER A 134 -5.46 9.29 -4.67
C SER A 134 -5.12 7.93 -4.09
N TYR A 135 -6.03 7.34 -3.34
CA TYR A 135 -5.82 6.04 -2.69
C TYR A 135 -6.76 4.99 -3.28
N LYS A 136 -6.26 3.77 -3.44
CA LYS A 136 -6.97 2.66 -4.11
C LYS A 136 -6.76 1.36 -3.33
N ASP A 137 -7.77 0.50 -3.36
CA ASP A 137 -7.69 -0.89 -2.94
C ASP A 137 -6.77 -1.71 -3.90
N PRO A 138 -5.66 -2.30 -3.40
CA PRO A 138 -4.74 -3.13 -4.19
C PRO A 138 -5.37 -4.47 -4.61
N GLY A 139 -6.22 -5.06 -3.77
CA GLY A 139 -6.87 -6.38 -3.97
C GLY A 139 -8.28 -6.32 -4.56
N GLY A 140 -8.79 -5.12 -4.84
CA GLY A 140 -10.15 -4.97 -5.35
C GLY A 140 -10.42 -5.76 -6.64
N LEU A 141 -11.70 -6.13 -6.84
CA LEU A 141 -12.32 -6.95 -7.90
C LEU A 141 -11.99 -6.61 -9.38
N GLN A 142 -11.07 -5.67 -9.63
CA GLN A 142 -10.65 -5.16 -10.93
C GLN A 142 -9.13 -5.30 -11.19
N SER A 143 -8.35 -5.91 -10.28
CA SER A 143 -6.97 -6.29 -10.60
C SER A 143 -7.01 -7.42 -11.63
N LYS A 144 -6.89 -7.09 -12.91
CA LYS A 144 -6.64 -8.10 -13.95
C LYS A 144 -5.34 -8.81 -13.55
N PRO A 145 -5.31 -10.15 -13.39
CA PRO A 145 -4.06 -10.84 -13.10
C PRO A 145 -3.10 -10.61 -14.24
N LEU A 146 -1.89 -10.15 -13.90
CA LEU A 146 -0.84 -9.88 -14.85
C LEU A 146 -0.02 -11.17 -15.03
N LYS A 147 -0.24 -11.87 -16.13
CA LYS A 147 0.53 -13.06 -16.48
C LYS A 147 1.90 -12.68 -17.02
N VAL A 148 2.95 -13.05 -16.30
CA VAL A 148 4.34 -12.81 -16.68
C VAL A 148 4.89 -14.10 -17.26
N GLY A 149 4.95 -14.15 -18.59
CA GLY A 149 5.58 -15.23 -19.35
C GLY A 149 6.84 -14.73 -20.06
N LYS A 150 7.56 -15.64 -20.71
CA LYS A 150 8.75 -15.32 -21.51
C LYS A 150 8.36 -14.41 -22.68
N GLY A 151 8.75 -13.14 -22.60
CA GLY A 151 8.55 -12.17 -23.69
C GLY A 151 7.29 -11.31 -23.58
N THR A 152 6.50 -11.44 -22.50
CA THR A 152 5.34 -10.57 -22.26
C THR A 152 5.77 -9.10 -22.32
N ASP A 153 5.04 -8.32 -23.11
CA ASP A 153 5.31 -6.90 -23.28
C ASP A 153 4.63 -6.08 -22.17
N LEU A 154 5.42 -5.74 -21.15
CA LEU A 154 4.97 -4.93 -20.02
C LEU A 154 5.17 -3.43 -20.28
N SER A 155 5.51 -2.99 -21.49
CA SER A 155 5.81 -1.57 -21.78
C SER A 155 4.65 -0.63 -21.43
N LYS A 156 3.41 -1.07 -21.65
CA LYS A 156 2.20 -0.30 -21.29
C LYS A 156 1.98 -0.26 -19.78
N VAL A 157 2.21 -1.38 -19.09
CA VAL A 157 2.08 -1.48 -17.63
C VAL A 157 3.14 -0.61 -16.97
N LEU A 158 4.37 -0.64 -17.47
CA LEU A 158 5.47 0.19 -17.01
C LEU A 158 5.17 1.68 -17.22
N GLY A 159 4.73 2.08 -18.41
CA GLY A 159 4.35 3.48 -18.67
C GLY A 159 3.18 3.96 -17.82
N LYS A 160 2.23 3.06 -17.51
CA LYS A 160 1.14 3.33 -16.57
C LYS A 160 1.66 3.47 -15.13
N ALA A 161 2.55 2.57 -14.68
CA ALA A 161 3.14 2.60 -13.35
C ALA A 161 3.95 3.88 -13.11
N VAL A 162 4.82 4.28 -14.05
CA VAL A 162 5.56 5.55 -13.96
C VAL A 162 4.59 6.75 -13.87
N ARG A 163 3.46 6.67 -14.56
CA ARG A 163 2.43 7.71 -14.50
C ARG A 163 1.66 7.77 -13.19
N GLU A 164 1.40 6.61 -12.61
CA GLU A 164 0.65 6.48 -11.37
C GLU A 164 1.54 6.70 -10.14
N LEU A 165 2.86 6.49 -10.24
CA LEU A 165 3.82 6.90 -9.22
C LEU A 165 3.97 8.43 -9.16
N GLY A 166 4.04 9.09 -10.33
CA GLY A 166 4.01 10.56 -10.43
C GLY A 166 5.23 11.26 -9.83
N GLU A 167 6.35 10.56 -9.68
CA GLU A 167 7.63 11.11 -9.21
C GLU A 167 8.19 12.06 -10.29
N ARG A 168 8.47 13.32 -9.92
CA ARG A 168 8.86 14.38 -10.87
C ARG A 168 10.20 14.10 -11.54
N ASP A 169 11.12 13.50 -10.80
CA ASP A 169 12.46 13.10 -11.28
C ASP A 169 12.45 11.69 -11.91
N GLY A 170 11.27 11.06 -12.01
CA GLY A 170 11.09 9.71 -12.52
C GLY A 170 11.26 8.63 -11.46
N SER A 171 10.90 7.40 -11.85
CA SER A 171 10.88 6.25 -10.96
C SER A 171 11.93 5.21 -11.32
N SER A 172 12.54 4.63 -10.29
CA SER A 172 13.49 3.53 -10.47
C SER A 172 12.75 2.25 -10.90
N LEU A 173 13.44 1.36 -11.61
CA LEU A 173 12.87 0.06 -11.98
C LEU A 173 12.40 -0.74 -10.76
N LYS A 174 13.06 -0.58 -9.61
CA LYS A 174 12.68 -1.21 -8.34
C LYS A 174 11.36 -0.66 -7.80
N ASN A 175 11.17 0.66 -7.82
CA ASN A 175 9.91 1.29 -7.37
C ASN A 175 8.75 0.90 -8.29
N ILE A 176 9.00 0.86 -9.60
CA ILE A 176 8.03 0.42 -10.61
C ILE A 176 7.65 -1.05 -10.38
N GLU A 177 8.63 -1.92 -10.13
CA GLU A 177 8.38 -3.33 -9.81
C GLU A 177 7.54 -3.47 -8.54
N LYS A 178 7.91 -2.77 -7.46
CA LYS A 178 7.14 -2.75 -6.20
C LYS A 178 5.70 -2.32 -6.45
N TYR A 179 5.49 -1.24 -7.21
CA TYR A 179 4.17 -0.77 -7.58
C TYR A 179 3.37 -1.80 -8.37
N ILE A 180 3.99 -2.47 -9.34
CA ILE A 180 3.32 -3.49 -10.16
C ILE A 180 2.88 -4.67 -9.29
N ARG A 181 3.74 -5.15 -8.38
CA ARG A 181 3.42 -6.22 -7.43
C ARG A 181 2.28 -5.83 -6.48
N GLN A 182 2.20 -4.57 -6.06
CA GLN A 182 1.14 -4.08 -5.18
C GLN A 182 -0.16 -3.77 -5.93
N SER A 183 -0.09 -3.40 -7.21
CA SER A 183 -1.26 -2.94 -7.99
C SER A 183 -1.92 -4.03 -8.83
N HIS A 184 -1.19 -5.10 -9.17
CA HIS A 184 -1.66 -6.21 -9.98
C HIS A 184 -1.33 -7.54 -9.29
N THR A 185 -2.24 -8.50 -9.36
CA THR A 185 -1.95 -9.89 -9.00
C THR A 185 -1.01 -10.46 -10.06
N VAL A 186 0.29 -10.52 -9.77
CA VAL A 186 1.30 -11.02 -10.72
C VAL A 186 1.31 -12.54 -10.67
N GLU A 187 0.95 -13.18 -11.77
CA GLU A 187 1.14 -14.63 -11.97
C GLU A 187 2.46 -14.83 -12.70
N GLU A 188 3.49 -15.22 -11.96
CA GLU A 188 4.79 -15.58 -12.51
C GLU A 188 4.73 -17.03 -13.01
N GLU A 189 4.87 -17.22 -14.32
CA GLU A 189 5.03 -18.55 -14.90
C GLU A 189 6.41 -19.11 -14.48
N ALA A 190 6.55 -20.43 -14.28
CA ALA A 190 7.69 -21.09 -13.62
C ALA A 190 9.10 -20.77 -14.17
N GLU A 191 9.20 -20.04 -15.27
CA GLU A 191 10.44 -19.68 -15.94
C GLU A 191 10.50 -18.17 -16.34
N GLY A 192 9.55 -17.36 -15.86
CA GLY A 192 9.38 -15.95 -16.19
C GLY A 192 9.62 -15.02 -14.98
N ASP A 193 10.86 -14.56 -14.80
CA ASP A 193 11.19 -13.55 -13.79
C ASP A 193 10.62 -12.17 -14.18
N LEU A 194 9.70 -11.63 -13.36
CA LEU A 194 9.11 -10.29 -13.53
C LEU A 194 10.19 -9.22 -13.70
N ARG A 195 11.29 -9.31 -12.94
CA ARG A 195 12.38 -8.33 -13.00
C ARG A 195 13.05 -8.34 -14.37
N THR A 196 13.25 -9.51 -14.96
CA THR A 196 13.83 -9.66 -16.29
C THR A 196 12.86 -9.19 -17.39
N ALA A 197 11.57 -9.52 -17.27
CA ALA A 197 10.53 -9.02 -18.16
C ALA A 197 10.40 -7.49 -18.13
N LEU A 198 10.50 -6.87 -16.94
CA LEU A 198 10.46 -5.43 -16.77
C LEU A 198 11.68 -4.74 -17.38
N LYS A 199 12.89 -5.30 -17.26
CA LYS A 199 14.09 -4.75 -17.92
C LYS A 199 13.93 -4.70 -19.44
N LEU A 200 13.44 -5.77 -20.05
CA LEU A 200 13.23 -5.82 -21.50
C LEU A 200 12.11 -4.86 -21.93
N SER A 201 11.03 -4.82 -21.15
CA SER A 201 9.90 -3.93 -21.39
C SER A 201 10.25 -2.46 -21.19
N ALA A 202 11.18 -2.12 -20.29
CA ALA A 202 11.68 -0.76 -20.13
C ALA A 202 12.37 -0.25 -21.40
N LYS A 203 13.23 -1.08 -22.02
CA LYS A 203 13.86 -0.75 -23.31
C LYS A 203 12.82 -0.51 -24.41
N ARG A 204 11.83 -1.39 -24.52
CA ARG A 204 10.71 -1.25 -25.47
C ARG A 204 9.84 -0.02 -25.17
N ALA A 205 9.63 0.33 -23.91
CA ALA A 205 8.86 1.50 -23.52
C ALA A 205 9.57 2.82 -23.88
N LEU A 206 10.90 2.85 -23.80
CA LEU A 206 11.73 3.98 -24.25
C LEU A 206 11.65 4.15 -25.77
N GLU A 207 11.82 3.05 -26.52
CA GLU A 207 11.73 3.06 -28.00
C GLU A 207 10.36 3.54 -28.49
N ARG A 208 9.30 3.19 -27.76
CA ARG A 208 7.92 3.63 -28.07
C ARG A 208 7.57 5.03 -27.56
N GLY A 209 8.49 5.72 -26.89
CA GLY A 209 8.23 7.04 -26.30
C GLY A 209 7.18 7.05 -25.18
N LEU A 210 6.95 5.92 -24.51
CA LEU A 210 6.01 5.83 -23.40
C LEU A 210 6.58 6.39 -22.09
N VAL A 211 7.91 6.37 -21.97
CA VAL A 211 8.69 6.89 -20.84
C VAL A 211 9.95 7.54 -21.40
N LEU A 212 10.54 8.48 -20.66
CA LEU A 212 11.84 9.05 -20.94
C LEU A 212 12.86 8.51 -19.95
N GLN A 213 14.08 8.25 -20.40
CA GLN A 213 15.18 7.88 -19.53
C GLN A 213 15.85 9.15 -19.03
N ASP A 214 15.83 9.35 -17.71
CA ASP A 214 16.53 10.42 -17.02
C ASP A 214 17.63 9.78 -16.15
N GLY A 215 18.82 9.62 -16.72
CA GLY A 215 19.90 8.83 -16.12
C GLY A 215 19.49 7.37 -15.89
N ARG A 216 19.28 7.00 -14.61
CA ARG A 216 18.86 5.64 -14.18
C ARG A 216 17.36 5.54 -13.91
N LEU A 217 16.64 6.65 -13.95
CA LEU A 217 15.22 6.75 -13.65
C LEU A 217 14.40 6.81 -14.93
N LEU A 218 13.16 6.32 -14.86
CA LEU A 218 12.19 6.39 -15.95
C LEU A 218 11.14 7.43 -15.57
N ARG A 219 11.10 8.54 -16.31
CA ARG A 219 10.14 9.62 -16.09
C ARG A 219 9.03 9.61 -17.11
N GLN A 220 7.93 10.28 -16.78
CA GLN A 220 6.88 10.51 -17.76
C GLN A 220 7.42 11.35 -18.92
N PRO A 221 7.02 11.08 -20.17
CA PRO A 221 7.26 12.02 -21.26
C PRO A 221 6.60 13.34 -20.91
N ASP A 222 7.35 14.43 -21.06
CA ASP A 222 6.83 15.78 -20.84
C ASP A 222 5.59 15.96 -21.71
N ARG A 223 4.41 16.00 -21.07
CA ARG A 223 3.20 16.38 -21.76
C ARG A 223 3.34 17.88 -22.01
N PRO A 224 3.36 18.36 -23.26
CA PRO A 224 3.35 19.78 -23.51
C PRO A 224 2.17 20.38 -22.75
N PRO A 225 2.37 21.44 -21.95
CA PRO A 225 1.26 22.12 -21.31
C PRO A 225 0.38 22.65 -22.45
N TYR A 226 -0.82 22.07 -22.58
CA TYR A 226 -1.89 22.49 -23.49
C TYR A 226 -1.80 22.02 -24.96
N PHE A 227 -2.37 20.84 -25.23
CA PHE A 227 -3.17 20.66 -26.44
C PHE A 227 -4.61 20.34 -26.01
N LYS A 228 -5.45 21.38 -25.96
CA LYS A 228 -6.89 21.17 -26.18
C LYS A 228 -7.03 20.57 -27.57
N LYS A 229 -7.64 19.39 -27.65
CA LYS A 229 -8.08 18.81 -28.92
C LYS A 229 -9.25 19.67 -29.40
N VAL A 230 -8.95 20.78 -30.07
CA VAL A 230 -9.95 21.58 -30.77
C VAL A 230 -10.32 20.78 -32.02
N GLY A 231 -11.56 20.32 -32.05
CA GLY A 231 -12.14 19.67 -33.21
C GLY A 231 -12.16 20.66 -34.39
N ASN A 232 -11.88 20.09 -35.56
CA ASN A 232 -12.12 20.58 -36.91
C ASN A 232 -13.00 21.86 -37.00
N ALA A 233 -12.37 22.99 -37.30
CA ALA A 233 -13.02 24.17 -37.85
C ALA A 233 -12.05 24.80 -38.86
N GLU A 234 -12.41 24.67 -40.14
CA GLU A 234 -11.75 25.35 -41.26
C GLU A 234 -11.89 26.87 -41.11
N GLY A 235 -10.86 27.60 -41.58
CA GLY A 235 -10.98 28.98 -42.05
C GLY A 235 -10.42 30.08 -41.15
N ALA A 236 -9.22 30.58 -41.47
CA ALA A 236 -8.96 31.99 -41.88
C ALA A 236 -7.50 32.44 -41.64
N ALA A 237 -6.77 32.59 -42.75
CA ALA A 237 -5.78 33.62 -43.11
C ALA A 237 -4.60 34.01 -42.19
N HIS A 238 -3.36 33.73 -42.63
CA HIS A 238 -2.36 34.71 -43.16
C HIS A 238 -1.09 33.95 -43.62
N HIS A 239 -0.81 33.86 -44.93
CA HIS A 239 0.06 34.74 -45.74
C HIS A 239 1.53 34.26 -45.82
N SER A 240 1.90 33.62 -46.94
CA SER A 240 3.21 33.80 -47.59
C SER A 240 3.12 33.42 -49.07
N LEU A 241 3.70 34.30 -49.91
CA LEU A 241 3.65 34.31 -51.38
C LEU A 241 4.28 33.07 -52.04
N SER A 242 3.71 32.60 -53.16
CA SER A 242 4.33 32.64 -54.50
C SER A 242 3.48 31.93 -55.58
N GLN A 243 3.38 32.59 -56.73
CA GLN A 243 3.15 32.10 -58.12
C GLN A 243 1.84 31.34 -58.46
N GLU A 244 0.93 31.97 -59.22
CA GLU A 244 0.75 31.86 -60.70
C GLU A 244 0.21 30.46 -61.10
N ILE A 245 -0.98 30.22 -61.69
CA ILE A 245 -1.55 30.67 -62.98
C ILE A 245 -3.02 30.12 -63.12
N LEU A 246 -3.93 30.91 -63.73
CA LEU A 246 -5.19 30.63 -64.49
C LEU A 246 -6.37 29.78 -63.94
N ALA A 247 -7.59 30.36 -64.04
CA ALA A 247 -8.93 29.73 -64.02
C ALA A 247 -9.38 29.34 -65.46
N PRO A 248 -10.62 28.84 -65.78
CA PRO A 248 -11.80 28.56 -64.93
C PRO A 248 -12.65 27.30 -65.28
N LYS A 249 -13.68 27.06 -64.43
CA LYS A 249 -15.02 26.46 -64.67
C LYS A 249 -15.15 25.03 -65.26
N VAL A 250 -15.96 24.20 -64.61
CA VAL A 250 -17.27 23.68 -65.11
C VAL A 250 -17.97 22.84 -64.04
N SER A 251 -19.29 23.01 -64.00
CA SER A 251 -20.33 22.30 -63.27
C SER A 251 -20.49 20.82 -63.67
N ASN A 252 -20.86 19.95 -62.72
CA ASN A 252 -22.19 19.28 -62.65
C ASN A 252 -22.13 17.91 -61.93
N SER A 253 -23.25 17.63 -61.23
CA SER A 253 -23.87 16.33 -60.93
C SER A 253 -23.14 15.22 -60.16
N GLY A 254 -23.81 14.74 -59.10
CA GLY A 254 -24.09 13.31 -58.95
C GLY A 254 -23.76 12.67 -57.60
N GLY A 255 -24.79 12.17 -56.91
CA GLY A 255 -24.75 10.82 -56.33
C GLY A 255 -24.47 10.65 -54.83
N SER A 256 -25.55 10.45 -54.08
CA SER A 256 -25.79 9.29 -53.20
C SER A 256 -24.84 8.94 -52.04
N SER A 257 -25.46 8.97 -50.84
CA SER A 257 -25.59 7.83 -49.92
C SER A 257 -24.67 7.70 -48.69
N ASN A 258 -25.35 7.70 -47.54
CA ASN A 258 -25.20 6.81 -46.36
C ASN A 258 -24.65 7.38 -45.04
N ASN A 259 -25.63 7.63 -44.14
CA ASN A 259 -25.77 7.00 -42.83
C ASN A 259 -24.75 7.34 -41.72
N SER A 260 -25.23 7.97 -40.62
CA SER A 260 -24.94 7.57 -39.22
C SER A 260 -25.59 8.52 -38.18
N SER A 261 -26.78 8.10 -37.72
CA SER A 261 -27.38 8.21 -36.39
C SER A 261 -27.07 9.38 -35.43
N SER A 262 -28.14 10.15 -35.21
CA SER A 262 -28.38 11.12 -34.14
C SER A 262 -28.40 10.49 -32.73
N ASN A 263 -27.56 11.00 -31.81
CA ASN A 263 -27.60 10.65 -30.38
C ASN A 263 -28.33 11.69 -29.50
N SER A 264 -29.08 12.62 -30.08
CA SER A 264 -29.68 13.75 -29.34
C SER A 264 -31.02 13.45 -28.66
N SER A 265 -31.62 12.28 -28.88
CA SER A 265 -32.96 11.99 -28.32
C SER A 265 -32.93 11.25 -26.96
N ARG A 266 -31.79 10.70 -26.53
CA ARG A 266 -31.73 9.90 -25.28
C ARG A 266 -31.49 10.75 -24.03
N ILE A 267 -30.75 11.84 -24.14
CA ILE A 267 -30.41 12.71 -23.00
C ILE A 267 -31.65 13.49 -22.53
N VAL A 268 -32.48 13.96 -23.46
CA VAL A 268 -33.70 14.71 -23.11
C VAL A 268 -34.72 13.81 -22.41
N VAL A 269 -34.87 12.55 -22.85
CA VAL A 269 -35.79 11.59 -22.21
C VAL A 269 -35.33 11.24 -20.79
N VAL A 270 -34.03 11.04 -20.56
CA VAL A 270 -33.52 10.74 -19.20
C VAL A 270 -33.72 11.93 -18.26
N ILE A 271 -33.51 13.16 -18.72
CA ILE A 271 -33.72 14.35 -17.88
C ILE A 271 -35.20 14.51 -17.53
N VAL A 272 -36.13 14.33 -18.48
CA VAL A 272 -37.57 14.43 -18.22
C VAL A 272 -38.04 13.35 -17.25
N VAL A 273 -37.56 12.10 -17.39
CA VAL A 273 -37.93 11.01 -16.47
C VAL A 273 -37.39 11.27 -15.05
N VAL A 274 -36.16 11.79 -14.92
CA VAL A 274 -35.60 12.13 -13.59
C VAL A 274 -36.38 13.26 -12.93
N VAL A 275 -36.80 14.28 -13.68
CA VAL A 275 -37.61 15.39 -13.13
C VAL A 275 -38.99 14.90 -12.69
N VAL A 276 -39.66 14.04 -13.47
CA VAL A 276 -40.98 13.50 -13.09
C VAL A 276 -40.89 12.60 -11.84
N VAL A 277 -39.84 11.79 -11.71
CA VAL A 277 -39.64 10.93 -10.53
C VAL A 277 -39.32 11.77 -9.29
N VAL A 278 -38.50 12.83 -9.41
CA VAL A 278 -38.16 13.70 -8.26
C VAL A 278 -39.37 14.52 -7.79
N VAL A 279 -40.21 15.02 -8.71
CA VAL A 279 -41.45 15.75 -8.35
C VAL A 279 -42.48 14.81 -7.70
N SER A 280 -42.51 13.53 -8.08
CA SER A 280 -43.44 12.55 -7.50
C SER A 280 -43.06 12.11 -6.07
N VAL A 281 -41.78 12.24 -5.68
CA VAL A 281 -41.29 11.82 -4.35
C VAL A 281 -41.31 12.97 -3.34
N LEU A 282 -41.41 14.24 -3.78
CA LEU A 282 -41.43 15.42 -2.89
C LEU A 282 -42.82 15.93 -2.50
N ILE A 283 -43.91 15.31 -2.98
CA ILE A 283 -45.27 15.66 -2.54
C ILE A 283 -45.73 14.60 -1.54
N PRO A 284 -45.74 14.88 -0.23
CA PRO A 284 -46.27 13.95 0.76
C PRO A 284 -47.78 13.74 0.51
N VAL A 285 -48.17 12.47 0.40
CA VAL A 285 -49.56 12.01 0.34
C VAL A 285 -50.13 12.03 1.76
N PRO A 286 -50.74 13.14 2.21
CA PRO A 286 -51.97 12.97 2.98
C PRO A 286 -52.93 14.17 2.79
N VAL A 287 -53.61 14.31 1.65
CA VAL A 287 -54.85 15.15 1.57
C VAL A 287 -55.84 14.62 0.51
N LEU A 288 -55.94 13.30 0.31
CA LEU A 288 -56.87 12.72 -0.69
C LEU A 288 -57.79 11.62 -0.14
N VAL A 289 -58.10 11.68 1.15
CA VAL A 289 -59.15 10.86 1.79
C VAL A 289 -60.29 11.73 2.35
N GLY A 290 -60.24 13.06 2.18
CA GLY A 290 -61.22 14.01 2.75
C GLY A 290 -62.28 14.56 1.80
N LEU A 291 -62.34 14.15 0.53
CA LEU A 291 -63.27 14.73 -0.47
C LEU A 291 -64.12 13.67 -1.19
N ARG A 292 -64.71 12.75 -0.43
CA ARG A 292 -65.75 11.84 -0.95
C ARG A 292 -67.01 11.83 -0.08
N LEU A 293 -67.36 13.00 0.43
CA LEU A 293 -68.68 13.38 0.92
C LEU A 293 -68.91 14.79 0.38
N VAL A 294 -70.11 15.05 -0.16
CA VAL A 294 -70.52 16.24 -0.93
C VAL A 294 -70.26 16.15 -2.45
N LEU A 295 -70.90 15.17 -3.10
CA LEU A 295 -71.70 15.35 -4.33
C LEU A 295 -72.24 13.96 -4.75
N ASN A 296 -73.57 13.85 -4.67
CA ASN A 296 -74.45 12.66 -4.73
C ASN A 296 -74.62 11.89 -3.42
#